data_AF-A0A732GV71-F1
#
_entry.id   AF-A0A732GV71-F1
#
_cell.length_a   1.000
_cell.length_b   1.000
_cell.length_c   1.000
_cell.angle_alpha   90.00
_cell.angle_beta   90.00
_cell.angle_gamma   90.00
#
_symmetry.space_group_name_H-M   'P 1'
#
loop_
_entity.id
_entity.type
_entity.pdbx_description
1 polymer ?
#
loop_
_entity_poly.entity_id
_entity_poly.type
_entity_poly.pdbx_seq_one_letter_code
_entity_poly.pdbx_strand_id
1 'polypeptide(L)'
;YVKYSTLENYLSLMYELPGFKSLDKINYKDYLGFRIKISGQPYTGFVLREEDEELYLSGLVSGNEVIEPITVRDVRGLSSVFMSYASYAINKDKFNP
;
A
#
# COMPACT_ATOMS: atom_id res chain seq x y z
N TYR A 1 -0.07 17.70 -9.91
CA TYR A 1 -0.67 16.76 -8.94
C TYR A 1 -1.29 15.62 -9.72
N VAL A 2 -0.75 14.39 -9.61
CA VAL A 2 -1.38 13.21 -10.20
C VAL A 2 -2.37 12.67 -9.16
N LYS A 3 -3.66 12.77 -9.45
CA LYS A 3 -4.76 12.38 -8.54
C LYS A 3 -5.12 10.91 -8.81
N TYR A 4 -4.69 10.00 -7.94
CA TYR A 4 -5.16 8.61 -7.96
C TYR A 4 -6.57 8.59 -7.40
N SER A 5 -7.54 8.48 -8.28
CA SER A 5 -8.96 8.63 -7.92
C SER A 5 -9.62 7.30 -7.53
N THR A 6 -8.93 6.18 -7.75
CA THR A 6 -9.44 4.82 -7.46
C THR A 6 -8.31 3.96 -6.88
N LEU A 7 -8.67 2.92 -6.13
CA LEU A 7 -7.72 1.92 -5.65
C LEU A 7 -6.95 1.28 -6.80
N GLU A 8 -7.61 0.99 -7.93
CA GLU A 8 -6.98 0.47 -9.14
C GLU A 8 -5.83 1.37 -9.63
N ASN A 9 -6.05 2.69 -9.67
CA ASN A 9 -5.03 3.66 -10.05
C ASN A 9 -3.85 3.65 -9.05
N TYR A 10 -4.12 3.51 -7.75
CA TYR A 10 -3.07 3.38 -6.74
C TYR A 10 -2.27 2.06 -6.91
N LEU A 11 -2.95 0.93 -7.07
CA LEU A 11 -2.30 -0.38 -7.27
C LEU A 11 -1.46 -0.41 -8.54
N SER A 12 -1.89 0.28 -9.60
CA SER A 12 -1.13 0.43 -10.84
C SER A 12 0.26 1.04 -10.61
N LEU A 13 0.41 1.94 -9.63
CA LEU A 13 1.73 2.49 -9.28
C LEU A 13 2.67 1.49 -8.64
N MET A 14 2.14 0.45 -7.99
CA MET A 14 2.98 -0.51 -7.30
C MET A 14 3.83 -1.33 -8.28
N TYR A 15 3.33 -1.53 -9.51
CA TYR A 15 4.08 -2.16 -10.61
C TYR A 15 5.30 -1.33 -11.04
N GLU A 16 5.27 -0.01 -10.82
CA GLU A 16 6.34 0.90 -11.18
C GLU A 16 7.47 0.94 -10.13
N LEU A 17 7.31 0.26 -8.99
CA LEU A 17 8.31 0.23 -7.93
C LEU A 17 9.58 -0.52 -8.39
N PRO A 18 10.78 0.07 -8.19
CA PRO A 18 12.05 -0.61 -8.43
C PRO A 18 12.14 -1.97 -7.73
N GLY A 19 12.51 -2.99 -8.50
CA GLY A 19 12.62 -4.35 -7.99
C GLY A 19 11.28 -5.03 -7.68
N PHE A 20 10.15 -4.48 -8.13
CA PHE A 20 8.84 -5.14 -8.07
C PHE A 20 8.91 -6.58 -8.60
N LYS A 21 8.21 -7.49 -7.91
CA LYS A 21 8.12 -8.91 -8.25
C LYS A 21 6.68 -9.39 -8.40
N SER A 22 5.81 -9.03 -7.47
CA SER A 22 4.40 -9.43 -7.51
C SER A 22 3.52 -8.48 -6.71
N LEU A 23 2.24 -8.48 -7.07
CA LEU A 23 1.14 -7.88 -6.32
C LEU A 23 0.07 -8.96 -6.19
N ASP A 24 -0.19 -9.39 -4.96
CA ASP A 24 -1.16 -10.44 -4.67
C ASP A 24 -2.29 -9.88 -3.82
N LYS A 25 -3.52 -10.28 -4.11
CA LYS A 25 -4.63 -10.11 -3.17
C LYS A 25 -4.42 -11.04 -1.97
N ILE A 26 -4.74 -10.57 -0.76
CA ILE A 26 -4.79 -11.40 0.44
C ILE A 26 -6.18 -11.37 1.05
N ASN A 27 -6.56 -12.47 1.68
CA ASN A 27 -7.76 -12.55 2.50
C ASN A 27 -7.38 -12.21 3.93
N TYR A 28 -7.94 -11.13 4.46
CA TYR A 28 -7.75 -10.74 5.85
C TYR A 28 -9.08 -10.28 6.41
N LYS A 29 -9.67 -11.09 7.28
CA LYS A 29 -11.06 -10.89 7.75
C LYS A 29 -11.98 -10.72 6.53
N ASP A 30 -12.88 -9.74 6.57
CA ASP A 30 -13.73 -9.32 5.46
C ASP A 30 -13.18 -8.07 4.75
N TYR A 31 -11.89 -7.77 4.94
CA TYR A 31 -11.26 -6.58 4.37
C TYR A 31 -10.57 -6.89 3.04
N LEU A 32 -10.47 -5.87 2.19
CA LEU A 32 -9.71 -5.95 0.95
C LEU A 32 -8.23 -5.76 1.25
N GLY A 33 -7.46 -6.85 1.20
CA GLY A 33 -6.01 -6.82 1.38
C GLY A 33 -5.24 -7.02 0.09
N PHE A 34 -4.09 -6.37 -0.01
CA PHE A 34 -3.09 -6.68 -1.04
C PHE A 34 -1.69 -6.62 -0.45
N ARG A 35 -0.80 -7.46 -0.97
CA ARG A 35 0.62 -7.45 -0.64
C ARG A 35 1.46 -7.32 -1.91
N ILE A 36 2.60 -6.68 -1.76
CA ILE A 36 3.57 -6.35 -2.78
C ILE A 36 4.86 -7.07 -2.40
N LYS A 37 5.49 -7.72 -3.38
CA LYS A 37 6.84 -8.26 -3.24
C LYS A 37 7.82 -7.37 -3.98
N ILE A 38 8.83 -6.88 -3.25
CA ILE A 38 10.00 -6.21 -3.81
C ILE A 38 11.22 -7.11 -3.60
N SER A 39 12.13 -7.12 -4.58
CA SER A 39 13.37 -7.88 -4.53
C SER A 39 14.18 -7.52 -3.29
N GLY A 40 14.62 -8.55 -2.54
CA GLY A 40 15.43 -8.36 -1.33
C GLY A 40 14.67 -7.82 -0.11
N GLN A 41 13.35 -7.60 -0.20
CA GLN A 41 12.52 -7.15 0.92
C GLN A 41 11.46 -8.19 1.29
N PRO A 42 11.01 -8.26 2.56
CA PRO A 42 9.80 -9.00 2.93
C PRO A 42 8.57 -8.52 2.14
N TYR A 43 7.47 -9.27 2.21
CA TYR A 43 6.20 -8.75 1.71
C TYR A 43 5.81 -7.49 2.51
N THR A 44 5.21 -6.55 1.80
CA THR A 44 4.65 -5.30 2.34
C THR A 44 3.29 -5.09 1.70
N GLY A 45 2.47 -4.13 2.14
CA GLY A 45 1.19 -3.86 1.50
C GLY A 45 0.18 -3.34 2.49
N PHE A 46 -1.09 -3.36 2.11
CA PHE A 46 -2.12 -2.66 2.87
C PHE A 46 -3.42 -3.44 2.90
N VAL A 47 -4.21 -3.16 3.93
CA VAL A 47 -5.55 -3.68 4.11
C VAL A 47 -6.52 -2.50 4.18
N LEU A 48 -7.62 -2.61 3.45
CA LEU A 48 -8.67 -1.62 3.32
C LEU A 48 -10.00 -2.22 3.79
N ARG A 49 -10.65 -1.55 4.74
CA ARG A 49 -12.04 -1.87 5.11
C ARG A 49 -12.97 -1.10 4.19
N GLU A 50 -14.00 -1.76 3.69
CA GLU A 50 -15.09 -1.13 2.95
C GLU A 50 -16.24 -0.82 3.90
N GLU A 51 -16.71 0.43 3.91
CA GLU A 51 -17.82 0.90 4.74
C GLU A 51 -18.53 2.03 3.96
N ASP A 52 -19.85 1.93 3.80
CA ASP A 52 -20.66 2.90 3.04
C ASP A 52 -20.12 3.21 1.62
N GLU A 53 -19.70 2.18 0.88
CA GLU A 53 -19.08 2.29 -0.45
C GLU A 53 -17.72 3.03 -0.49
N GLU A 54 -17.13 3.32 0.68
CA GLU A 54 -15.83 3.96 0.83
C GLU A 54 -14.76 2.99 1.37
N LEU A 55 -13.51 3.22 0.96
CA LEU A 55 -12.36 2.41 1.38
C LEU A 55 -11.51 3.12 2.43
N TYR A 56 -11.34 2.47 3.58
CA TYR A 56 -10.61 2.98 4.73
C TYR A 56 -9.33 2.20 4.98
N LEU A 57 -8.21 2.89 5.02
CA LEU A 57 -6.90 2.28 5.32
C LEU A 57 -6.88 1.74 6.76
N SER A 58 -6.81 0.41 6.86
CA SER A 58 -7.10 -0.32 8.10
C SER A 58 -5.96 -1.23 8.58
N GLY A 59 -4.92 -1.43 7.77
CA GLY A 59 -3.75 -2.18 8.21
C GLY A 59 -2.57 -2.12 7.26
N LEU A 60 -1.39 -2.44 7.80
CA LEU A 60 -0.14 -2.64 7.07
C LEU A 60 0.17 -4.13 7.02
N VAL A 61 0.42 -4.66 5.82
CA VAL A 61 1.03 -5.99 5.67
C VAL A 61 2.52 -5.85 5.92
N SER A 62 3.07 -6.64 6.85
CA SER A 62 4.50 -6.69 7.15
C SER A 62 4.94 -8.15 7.22
N GLY A 63 5.61 -8.62 6.17
CA GLY A 63 5.94 -10.03 5.99
C GLY A 63 4.68 -10.89 5.89
N ASN A 64 4.45 -11.72 6.91
CA ASN A 64 3.30 -12.62 7.00
C ASN A 64 2.21 -12.11 7.96
N GLU A 65 2.38 -10.92 8.52
CA GLU A 65 1.48 -10.35 9.52
C GLU A 65 0.76 -9.13 8.97
N VAL A 66 -0.39 -8.83 9.57
CA VAL A 66 -1.13 -7.58 9.35
C VAL A 66 -1.14 -6.81 10.66
N ILE A 67 -0.63 -5.59 10.62
CA ILE A 67 -0.57 -4.67 11.76
C ILE A 67 -1.72 -3.67 11.62
N GLU A 68 -2.68 -3.73 12.54
CA GLU A 68 -3.80 -2.78 12.60
C GLU A 68 -3.40 -1.55 13.45
N PRO A 69 -3.68 -0.32 12.98
CA PRO A 69 -3.42 0.88 13.77
C PRO A 69 -4.41 0.94 14.94
N ILE A 70 -3.90 1.13 16.16
CA ILE A 70 -4.73 1.20 17.38
C ILE A 70 -4.91 2.66 17.83
N THR A 71 -3.93 3.51 17.54
CA THR A 71 -3.94 4.93 17.91
C THR A 71 -4.00 5.85 16.68
N VAL A 72 -4.39 7.11 16.89
CA VAL A 72 -4.34 8.15 15.85
C VAL A 72 -2.91 8.32 15.29
N ARG A 73 -1.89 8.12 16.13
CA ARG A 73 -0.49 8.18 15.69
C ARG A 73 -0.17 7.06 14.71
N ASP A 74 -0.67 5.86 14.97
CA ASP A 74 -0.47 4.70 14.09
C ASP A 74 -1.18 4.91 12.75
N VAL A 75 -2.40 5.45 12.76
CA VAL A 75 -3.14 5.82 11.54
C VAL A 75 -2.33 6.81 10.70
N ARG A 76 -1.76 7.86 11.32
CA ARG A 76 -0.91 8.83 10.59
C ARG A 76 0.35 8.19 10.01
N GLY A 77 0.98 7.29 10.75
CA GLY A 77 2.13 6.53 10.28
C GLY A 77 1.76 5.65 9.08
N LEU A 78 0.67 4.90 9.21
CA LEU A 78 0.12 4.04 8.15
C LEU A 78 -0.19 4.83 6.88
N SER A 79 -0.89 5.97 6.99
CA SER A 79 -1.17 6.85 5.85
C SER A 79 0.11 7.39 5.21
N SER A 80 1.12 7.71 6.02
CA SER A 80 2.41 8.20 5.51
C SER A 80 3.16 7.12 4.72
N VAL A 81 3.13 5.87 5.19
CA VAL A 81 3.70 4.72 4.46
C VAL A 81 2.92 4.44 3.17
N PHE A 82 1.60 4.48 3.21
CA PHE A 82 0.76 4.32 2.01
C PHE A 82 1.08 5.39 0.94
N MET A 83 1.20 6.65 1.35
CA MET A 83 1.54 7.75 0.45
C MET A 83 2.98 7.72 -0.05
N SER A 84 3.92 7.18 0.73
CA SER A 84 5.33 7.11 0.32
C SER A 84 5.54 6.15 -0.86
N TYR A 85 4.79 5.06 -0.93
CA TYR A 85 4.84 4.11 -2.06
C TYR A 85 4.44 4.79 -3.36
N ALA A 86 3.29 5.47 -3.37
CA ALA A 86 2.85 6.25 -4.52
C ALA A 86 3.85 7.36 -4.87
N SER A 87 4.33 8.10 -3.87
CA SER A 87 5.29 9.18 -4.09
C SER A 87 6.60 8.70 -4.71
N TYR A 88 7.10 7.54 -4.26
CA TYR A 88 8.32 6.94 -4.79
C TYR A 88 8.10 6.46 -6.24
N ALA A 89 7.01 5.74 -6.51
CA ALA A 89 6.66 5.29 -7.85
C ALA A 89 6.56 6.46 -8.86
N ILE A 90 5.96 7.59 -8.44
CA ILE A 90 5.80 8.79 -9.29
C ILE A 90 7.12 9.51 -9.55
N ASN A 91 8.01 9.56 -8.56
CA ASN A 91 9.22 10.38 -8.62
C ASN A 91 10.49 9.56 -8.88
N LYS A 92 10.40 8.24 -9.11
CA LYS A 92 11.56 7.36 -9.30
C LYS A 92 12.54 7.87 -10.37
N ASP A 93 12.03 8.46 -11.46
CA ASP A 93 12.86 8.98 -12.55
C ASP A 93 13.55 10.32 -12.21
N LYS A 94 13.05 11.05 -11.20
CA LYS A 94 13.69 12.26 -10.67
C LYS A 94 14.80 11.96 -9.66
N PHE A 95 14.84 10.74 -9.15
CA PHE A 95 15.84 10.27 -8.18
C PHE A 95 16.87 9.32 -8.80
N ASN A 96 16.85 9.14 -10.13
CA ASN A 96 17.92 8.46 -10.86
C ASN A 96 19.08 9.48 -11.07
N PRO A 97 20.27 9.26 -10.48
CA PRO A 97 21.44 10.09 -10.74
C PRO A 97 21.98 9.94 -12.16
#